data_AF-W8YWG4-F1
#
_entry.id   AF-W8YWG4-F1
#
_cell.length_a   1.000
_cell.length_b   1.000
_cell.length_c   1.000
_cell.angle_alpha   90.00
_cell.angle_beta   90.00
_cell.angle_gamma   90.00
#
_symmetry.space_group_name_H-M   'P 1'
#
loop_
_entity.id
_entity.type
_entity.pdbx_description
1 polymer ?
#
loop_
_entity_poly.entity_id
_entity_poly.type
_entity_poly.pdbx_seq_one_letter_code
_entity_poly.pdbx_strand_id
1 'polypeptide(L)'
;GEPDGPDGCPDRLEALSAPAARACLMAVGTYAEAIRGALREHEPSVLARYLLDLAKSFNRFYNSERILGADERAGLARIRLTGAAASVLKHGLHLLGIPTPERI
;
A
#
# COMPACT_ATOMS: atom_id res chain seq x y z
N GLY A 1 -27.39 -20.20 6.22
CA GLY A 1 -26.07 -20.12 5.58
C GLY A 1 -26.14 -18.98 4.61
N GLU A 2 -25.35 -17.95 4.81
CA GLU A 2 -25.14 -16.89 3.82
C GLU A 2 -23.65 -16.56 3.85
N PRO A 3 -22.90 -16.85 2.78
CA PRO A 3 -21.54 -16.39 2.64
C PRO A 3 -21.48 -15.42 1.46
N ASP A 4 -22.21 -14.30 1.48
CA ASP A 4 -22.01 -13.24 0.47
C ASP A 4 -22.65 -11.91 0.92
N GLY A 5 -21.96 -11.22 1.84
CA GLY A 5 -22.10 -9.77 2.00
C GLY A 5 -21.04 -9.04 1.16
N PRO A 6 -21.21 -7.74 0.84
CA PRO A 6 -20.34 -6.98 -0.08
C PRO A 6 -18.85 -6.89 0.35
N ASP A 7 -18.52 -7.35 1.56
CA ASP A 7 -17.19 -7.27 2.17
C ASP A 7 -16.44 -8.60 2.29
N GLY A 8 -17.00 -9.73 1.83
CA GLY A 8 -16.47 -11.06 2.14
C GLY A 8 -16.21 -11.99 0.95
N CYS A 9 -15.44 -11.56 -0.07
CA CYS A 9 -15.05 -12.47 -1.15
C CYS A 9 -13.60 -12.97 -0.95
N PRO A 10 -13.37 -14.28 -0.70
CA PRO A 10 -12.04 -14.86 -0.46
C PRO A 10 -11.04 -14.67 -1.62
N ASP A 11 -11.54 -14.57 -2.87
CA ASP A 11 -10.74 -14.35 -4.09
C ASP A 11 -9.89 -13.07 -4.06
N ARG A 12 -10.28 -12.06 -3.26
CA ARG A 12 -9.64 -10.73 -3.28
C ARG A 12 -8.21 -10.76 -2.71
N LEU A 13 -7.94 -11.68 -1.79
CA LEU A 13 -6.61 -11.85 -1.18
C LEU A 13 -5.71 -12.77 -2.01
N GLU A 14 -6.29 -13.77 -2.68
CA GLU A 14 -5.57 -14.66 -3.59
C GLU A 14 -4.95 -13.90 -4.75
N ALA A 15 -5.66 -12.88 -5.27
CA ALA A 15 -5.15 -11.96 -6.28
C ALA A 15 -3.88 -11.17 -5.88
N LEU A 16 -3.58 -11.10 -4.58
CA LEU A 16 -2.40 -10.46 -4.00
C LEU A 16 -1.42 -11.48 -3.40
N SER A 17 -1.54 -12.76 -3.75
CA SER A 17 -0.69 -13.84 -3.21
C SER A 17 0.78 -13.76 -3.62
N ALA A 18 1.08 -13.06 -4.72
CA ALA A 18 2.44 -12.90 -5.21
C ALA A 18 3.34 -12.22 -4.15
N PRO A 19 4.63 -12.64 -4.03
CA PRO A 19 5.51 -12.15 -2.97
C PRO A 19 5.62 -10.62 -2.90
N ALA A 20 5.73 -9.95 -4.06
CA ALA A 20 5.83 -8.49 -4.12
C ALA A 20 4.52 -7.79 -3.72
N ALA A 21 3.37 -8.33 -4.13
CA ALA A 21 2.06 -7.82 -3.74
C ALA A 21 1.83 -7.98 -2.22
N ARG A 22 2.14 -9.15 -1.65
CA ARG A 22 2.06 -9.38 -0.18
C ARG A 22 2.99 -8.46 0.58
N ALA A 23 4.23 -8.29 0.13
CA ALA A 23 5.19 -7.39 0.77
C ALA A 23 4.67 -5.95 0.79
N CYS A 24 4.14 -5.46 -0.34
CA CYS A 24 3.56 -4.13 -0.41
C CYS A 24 2.31 -4.00 0.48
N LEU A 25 1.43 -5.00 0.50
CA LEU A 25 0.24 -5.00 1.37
C LEU A 25 0.63 -4.92 2.84
N MET A 26 1.60 -5.72 3.28
CA MET A 26 2.09 -5.68 4.65
C MET A 26 2.74 -4.34 4.98
N ALA A 27 3.54 -3.77 4.07
CA ALA A 27 4.13 -2.45 4.25
C ALA A 27 3.08 -1.35 4.40
N VAL A 28 1.99 -1.39 3.61
CA VAL A 28 0.86 -0.46 3.77
C VAL A 28 0.20 -0.64 5.15
N GLY A 29 0.04 -1.89 5.60
CA GLY A 29 -0.57 -2.22 6.89
C GLY A 29 0.19 -1.69 8.11
N THR A 30 1.50 -1.42 8.00
CA THR A 30 2.33 -0.95 9.13
C THR A 30 2.42 0.57 9.25
N TYR A 31 1.62 1.33 8.50
CA TYR A 31 1.66 2.80 8.51
C TYR A 31 1.37 3.39 9.89
N ALA A 32 0.38 2.86 10.61
CA ALA A 32 0.01 3.36 11.93
C ALA A 32 1.15 3.17 12.94
N GLU A 33 1.84 2.03 12.88
CA GLU A 33 3.01 1.74 13.69
C GLU A 33 4.16 2.70 13.38
N ALA A 34 4.38 3.02 12.10
CA ALA A 34 5.40 3.98 11.68
C ALA A 34 5.14 5.40 12.23
N ILE A 35 3.88 5.88 12.16
CA ILE A 35 3.49 7.16 12.78
C ILE A 35 3.74 7.13 14.29
N ARG A 36 3.27 6.07 14.98
CA ARG A 36 3.45 5.93 16.43
C ARG A 36 4.94 5.85 16.80
N GLY A 37 5.77 5.23 15.98
CA GLY A 37 7.22 5.18 16.15
C GLY A 37 7.84 6.57 16.10
N ALA A 38 7.56 7.32 15.03
CA ALA A 38 8.04 8.68 14.87
C ALA A 38 7.60 9.60 16.02
N LEU A 39 6.35 9.45 16.51
CA LEU A 39 5.85 10.21 17.66
C LEU A 39 6.55 9.84 18.97
N ARG A 40 6.74 8.53 19.26
CA ARG A 40 7.39 8.08 20.49
C ARG A 40 8.85 8.51 20.57
N GLU A 41 9.54 8.49 19.43
CA GLU A 41 10.96 8.83 19.35
C GLU A 41 11.20 10.33 19.13
N HIS A 42 10.13 11.12 18.94
CA HIS A 42 10.20 12.53 18.54
C HIS A 42 11.08 12.74 17.29
N GLU A 43 11.06 11.79 16.37
CA GLU A 43 12.02 11.69 15.27
C GLU A 43 11.27 11.50 13.93
N PRO A 44 11.14 12.56 13.10
CA PRO A 44 10.43 12.49 11.83
C PRO A 44 11.08 11.57 10.78
N SER A 45 12.38 11.30 10.86
CA SER A 45 13.08 10.46 9.88
C SER A 45 12.64 8.99 9.95
N VAL A 46 12.10 8.53 11.09
CA VAL A 46 11.46 7.22 11.24
C VAL A 46 10.31 7.09 10.22
N LEU A 47 9.44 8.10 10.15
CA LEU A 47 8.36 8.13 9.16
C LEU A 47 8.92 8.27 7.74
N ALA A 48 9.92 9.13 7.52
CA ALA A 48 10.53 9.29 6.20
C ALA A 48 11.15 7.99 5.66
N ARG A 49 11.82 7.22 6.53
CA ARG A 49 12.41 5.91 6.20
C ARG A 49 11.32 4.91 5.81
N TYR A 50 10.25 4.85 6.61
CA TYR A 50 9.09 4.03 6.29
C TYR A 50 8.51 4.36 4.91
N LEU A 51 8.30 5.65 4.60
CA LEU A 51 7.73 6.06 3.31
C LEU A 51 8.65 5.71 2.13
N LEU A 52 9.97 5.86 2.32
CA LEU A 52 10.96 5.45 1.31
C LEU A 52 10.90 3.94 1.04
N ASP A 53 10.78 3.13 2.09
CA ASP A 53 10.75 1.68 1.95
C ASP A 53 9.40 1.19 1.40
N LEU A 54 8.29 1.85 1.76
CA LEU A 54 6.99 1.64 1.13
C LEU A 54 7.05 1.94 -0.38
N ALA A 55 7.62 3.09 -0.78
CA ALA A 55 7.75 3.46 -2.19
C ALA A 55 8.56 2.42 -2.99
N LYS A 56 9.67 1.91 -2.42
CA LYS A 56 10.44 0.83 -3.03
C LYS A 56 9.62 -0.46 -3.15
N SER A 57 8.85 -0.82 -2.11
CA SER A 57 8.01 -2.01 -2.14
C SER A 57 6.89 -1.90 -3.18
N PHE A 58 6.28 -0.72 -3.28
CA PHE A 58 5.27 -0.42 -4.28
C PHE A 58 5.84 -0.51 -5.69
N ASN A 59 7.01 0.08 -5.96
CA ASN A 59 7.66 0.00 -7.27
C ASN A 59 7.96 -1.44 -7.68
N ARG A 60 8.39 -2.30 -6.73
CA ARG A 60 8.57 -3.72 -7.01
C ARG A 60 7.26 -4.40 -7.39
N PHE A 61 6.21 -4.19 -6.60
CA PHE A 61 4.86 -4.70 -6.88
C PHE A 61 4.34 -4.26 -8.26
N TYR A 62 4.47 -2.97 -8.59
CA TYR A 62 4.01 -2.39 -9.84
C TYR A 62 4.72 -2.97 -11.06
N ASN A 63 6.03 -3.25 -10.94
CA ASN A 63 6.84 -3.80 -12.02
C ASN A 63 6.75 -5.33 -12.14
N SER A 64 6.57 -6.05 -11.02
CA SER A 64 6.51 -7.51 -11.02
C SER A 64 5.17 -8.06 -11.49
N GLU A 65 4.09 -7.34 -11.21
CA GLU A 65 2.74 -7.74 -11.56
C GLU A 65 2.26 -6.86 -12.71
N ARG A 66 2.07 -7.43 -13.92
CA ARG A 66 1.46 -6.68 -15.03
C ARG A 66 0.06 -6.23 -14.58
N ILE A 67 -0.07 -4.98 -14.15
CA ILE A 67 -1.36 -4.41 -13.70
C ILE A 67 -2.29 -4.24 -14.92
N LEU A 68 -1.70 -3.94 -16.09
CA LEU A 68 -2.39 -3.82 -17.37
C LEU A 68 -2.48 -5.19 -18.06
N GLY A 69 -3.71 -5.71 -18.22
CA GLY A 69 -4.00 -6.97 -18.92
C GLY A 69 -4.15 -8.21 -18.03
N ALA A 70 -4.23 -8.04 -16.70
CA ALA A 70 -4.62 -9.12 -15.79
C ALA A 70 -6.14 -9.31 -15.77
N ASP A 71 -6.58 -10.53 -15.45
CA ASP A 71 -7.99 -10.91 -15.25
C ASP A 71 -8.73 -9.88 -14.37
N GLU A 72 -10.01 -9.61 -14.67
CA GLU A 72 -10.78 -8.46 -14.18
C GLU A 72 -10.76 -8.35 -12.64
N ARG A 73 -10.83 -9.50 -11.96
CA ARG A 73 -10.78 -9.61 -10.49
C ARG A 73 -9.40 -9.34 -9.91
N ALA A 74 -8.36 -9.87 -10.54
CA ALA A 74 -6.97 -9.63 -10.14
C ALA A 74 -6.59 -8.15 -10.34
N GLY A 75 -7.11 -7.54 -11.41
CA GLY A 75 -7.00 -6.11 -11.67
C GLY A 75 -7.56 -5.26 -10.53
N LEU A 76 -8.78 -5.57 -10.05
CA LEU A 76 -9.43 -4.78 -9.00
C LEU A 76 -8.66 -4.80 -7.66
N ALA A 77 -8.19 -5.97 -7.22
CA ALA A 77 -7.41 -6.08 -5.98
C ALA A 77 -6.08 -5.30 -6.07
N ARG A 78 -5.41 -5.38 -7.23
CA ARG A 78 -4.17 -4.62 -7.51
C ARG A 78 -4.41 -3.12 -7.53
N ILE A 79 -5.50 -2.66 -8.17
CA ILE A 79 -5.90 -1.25 -8.18
C ILE A 79 -6.14 -0.73 -6.75
N ARG A 80 -6.83 -1.52 -5.91
CA ARG A 80 -7.06 -1.15 -4.50
C ARG A 80 -5.75 -1.04 -3.72
N LEU A 81 -4.82 -1.96 -3.91
CA LEU A 81 -3.50 -1.89 -3.26
C LEU A 81 -2.70 -0.67 -3.73
N THR A 82 -2.73 -0.37 -5.04
CA THR A 82 -2.12 0.85 -5.61
C THR A 82 -2.71 2.11 -4.98
N GLY A 83 -4.04 2.20 -4.89
CA GLY A 83 -4.72 3.32 -4.25
C GLY A 83 -4.31 3.49 -2.78
N ALA A 84 -4.29 2.38 -2.02
CA ALA A 84 -3.90 2.40 -0.62
C ALA A 84 -2.43 2.87 -0.43
N ALA A 85 -1.49 2.35 -1.23
CA ALA A 85 -0.09 2.77 -1.19
C ALA A 85 0.06 4.26 -1.52
N ALA A 86 -0.63 4.75 -2.56
CA ALA A 86 -0.62 6.16 -2.94
C ALA A 86 -1.19 7.06 -1.84
N SER A 87 -2.30 6.66 -1.20
CA SER A 87 -2.87 7.40 -0.06
C SER A 87 -1.91 7.49 1.12
N VAL A 88 -1.26 6.39 1.49
CA VAL A 88 -0.27 6.37 2.58
C VAL A 88 0.92 7.26 2.26
N LEU A 89 1.48 7.16 1.05
CA LEU A 89 2.59 8.01 0.61
C LEU A 89 2.22 9.49 0.66
N LYS A 90 1.04 9.85 0.13
CA LYS A 90 0.53 11.22 0.13
C LYS A 90 0.35 11.76 1.55
N HIS A 91 -0.33 11.00 2.41
CA HIS A 91 -0.56 11.41 3.79
C HIS A 91 0.75 11.51 4.58
N GLY A 92 1.65 10.53 4.44
CA GLY A 92 2.93 10.55 5.13
C GLY A 92 3.81 11.72 4.72
N LEU A 93 3.92 12.02 3.42
CA LEU A 93 4.67 13.17 2.92
C LEU A 93 4.05 14.49 3.39
N HIS A 94 2.72 14.59 3.41
CA HIS A 94 2.02 15.75 3.96
C HIS A 94 2.33 15.97 5.45
N LEU A 95 2.35 14.91 6.27
CA LEU A 95 2.73 15.00 7.68
C LEU A 95 4.19 15.48 7.88
N LEU A 96 5.07 15.20 6.92
CA LEU A 96 6.46 15.68 6.91
C LEU A 96 6.61 17.10 6.34
N GLY A 97 5.51 17.76 5.96
CA GLY A 97 5.54 19.09 5.32
C GLY A 97 6.09 19.07 3.89
N ILE A 98 6.15 17.89 3.26
CA ILE A 98 6.66 17.72 1.90
C ILE A 98 5.48 17.78 0.92
N PRO A 99 5.45 18.76 -0.01
CA PRO A 99 4.42 18.81 -1.03
C PRO A 99 4.50 17.60 -1.94
N THR A 100 3.35 16.99 -2.24
CA THR A 100 3.27 15.87 -3.18
C THR A 100 2.84 16.35 -4.56
N PRO A 101 3.44 15.82 -5.64
CA PRO A 101 2.99 16.14 -6.99
C PRO A 101 1.56 15.64 -7.22
N GLU A 102 0.79 16.39 -8.01
CA GLU A 102 -0.61 16.10 -8.32
C GLU A 102 -0.79 14.85 -9.19
N ARG A 103 0.29 14.37 -9.82
CA ARG A 103 0.36 13.10 -10.56
C ARG A 103 1.58 12.31 -10.09
N ILE A 104 1.34 11.02 -9.81
CA ILE A 104 2.35 9.99 -9.55
C ILE A 104 2.40 9.06 -10.74
#